data_AF-A0A3P7RIS6-F1
#
_entry.id   AF-A0A3P7RIS6-F1
#
_cell.length_a   1.000
_cell.length_b   1.000
_cell.length_c   1.000
_cell.angle_alpha   90.00
_cell.angle_beta   90.00
_cell.angle_gamma   90.00
#
_symmetry.space_group_name_H-M   'P 1'
#
loop_
_entity.id
_entity.type
_entity.pdbx_description
1 polymer ?
#
loop_
_entity_poly.entity_id
_entity_poly.type
_entity_poly.pdbx_seq_one_letter_code
_entity_poly.pdbx_strand_id
1 'polypeptide(L)'
;MATEINKLSSVACLVNNVGISQVCSGPTATCEFISTQSIEQLLCCNAVSTACMSRITLAKMLNQTPHNAGAQPCIINMGSVSGL
;
A
#
# COMPACT_ATOMS: atom_id res chain seq x y z
N MET A 1 -9.47 -9.50 4.75
CA MET A 1 -9.45 -8.22 4.01
C MET A 1 -10.24 -8.25 2.71
N ALA A 2 -9.99 -9.20 1.79
CA ALA A 2 -10.77 -9.29 0.54
C ALA A 2 -12.30 -9.36 0.75
N THR A 3 -12.74 -10.04 1.81
CA THR A 3 -14.15 -10.15 2.21
C THR A 3 -14.81 -8.80 2.46
N GLU A 4 -14.12 -7.86 3.10
CA GLU A 4 -14.71 -6.54 3.43
C GLU A 4 -14.81 -5.65 2.19
N ILE A 5 -13.80 -5.68 1.32
CA ILE A 5 -13.84 -4.95 0.04
C ILE A 5 -14.96 -5.48 -0.85
N ASN A 6 -15.22 -6.78 -0.84
CA ASN A 6 -16.29 -7.38 -1.63
C ASN A 6 -17.69 -6.95 -1.16
N LYS A 7 -17.87 -6.66 0.13
CA LYS A 7 -19.13 -6.16 0.70
C LYS A 7 -19.46 -4.72 0.30
N LEU A 8 -18.47 -3.93 -0.14
CA LEU A 8 -18.72 -2.59 -0.64
C LEU A 8 -19.53 -2.64 -1.94
N SER A 9 -20.48 -1.73 -2.11
CA SER A 9 -21.27 -1.62 -3.35
C SER A 9 -20.40 -1.22 -4.54
N SER A 10 -19.46 -0.30 -4.31
CA SER A 10 -18.47 0.15 -5.28
C SER A 10 -17.25 0.73 -4.56
N VAL A 11 -16.12 0.82 -5.26
CA VAL A 11 -14.90 1.49 -4.77
C VAL A 11 -14.38 2.42 -5.85
N ALA A 12 -14.35 3.72 -5.57
CA ALA A 12 -13.86 4.72 -6.51
C ALA A 12 -12.37 5.03 -6.31
N CYS A 13 -11.86 4.95 -5.09
CA CYS A 13 -10.48 5.30 -4.77
C CYS A 13 -9.92 4.38 -3.68
N LEU A 14 -8.65 3.98 -3.85
CA LEU A 14 -7.83 3.40 -2.80
C LEU A 14 -6.66 4.34 -2.53
N VAL A 15 -6.43 4.67 -1.26
CA VAL A 15 -5.25 5.43 -0.82
C VAL A 15 -4.39 4.55 0.09
N ASN A 16 -3.27 4.05 -0.43
CA ASN A 16 -2.28 3.32 0.35
C ASN A 16 -1.33 4.30 1.03
N ASN A 17 -1.73 4.78 2.22
CA ASN A 17 -0.97 5.73 3.04
C ASN A 17 -0.25 5.08 4.23
N VAL A 18 -0.55 3.81 4.53
CA VAL A 18 0.05 3.15 5.68
C VAL A 18 1.52 2.85 5.38
N GLY A 19 2.39 3.27 6.30
CA GLY A 19 3.80 2.93 6.26
C GLY A 19 4.45 3.11 7.62
N ILE A 20 5.55 2.41 7.82
CA ILE A 20 6.45 2.57 8.95
C ILE A 20 7.82 3.02 8.46
N SER A 21 8.52 3.77 9.30
CA SER A 21 9.90 4.16 9.07
C SER A 21 10.73 3.68 10.24
N GLN A 22 11.91 3.16 9.95
CA GLN A 22 12.90 2.88 10.97
C GLN A 22 13.87 4.07 11.01
N VAL A 23 13.94 4.73 12.15
CA VAL A 23 14.91 5.80 12.38
C VAL A 23 16.26 5.15 12.66
N CYS A 24 17.15 5.15 11.68
CA CYS A 24 18.56 4.83 11.90
C CYS A 24 19.35 6.12 12.08
N SER A 25 19.94 6.32 13.24
CA SER A 25 20.76 7.49 13.58
C SER A 25 22.23 7.34 13.16
N GLY A 26 22.56 6.45 12.22
CA GLY A 26 23.93 6.22 11.74
C GLY A 26 24.01 5.77 10.27
N PRO A 27 25.23 5.67 9.70
CA PRO A 27 25.43 5.20 8.33
C PRO A 27 24.77 3.82 8.13
N THR A 28 23.99 3.69 7.04
CA THR A 28 23.12 2.55 6.72
C THR A 28 23.83 1.19 6.75
N ALA A 29 25.15 1.16 6.55
CA ALA A 29 25.95 -0.07 6.53
C ALA A 29 26.40 -0.57 7.91
N THR A 30 26.33 0.25 8.97
CA THR A 30 26.93 -0.05 10.29
C THR A 30 25.93 0.00 11.45
N CYS A 31 24.64 0.13 11.16
CA CYS A 31 23.64 0.31 12.20
C CYS A 31 23.26 -1.04 12.82
N GLU A 32 23.66 -1.28 14.06
CA GLU A 32 23.30 -2.50 14.84
C GLU A 32 21.77 -2.72 14.95
N PHE A 33 20.97 -1.69 14.63
CA PHE A 33 19.52 -1.72 14.66
C PHE A 33 18.85 -2.23 13.37
N ILE A 34 19.59 -2.41 12.27
CA ILE A 34 19.04 -2.99 11.03
C ILE A 34 19.22 -4.51 11.09
N SER A 35 18.16 -5.21 11.48
CA SER A 35 18.09 -6.68 11.44
C SER A 35 17.30 -7.13 10.21
N THR A 36 17.46 -8.39 9.81
CA THR A 36 16.61 -8.98 8.77
C THR A 36 15.13 -8.86 9.13
N GLN A 37 14.79 -9.05 10.41
CA GLN A 37 13.42 -8.88 10.91
C GLN A 37 12.90 -7.45 10.73
N SER A 38 13.72 -6.42 10.98
CA SER A 38 13.27 -5.03 10.82
C SER A 38 13.11 -4.67 9.35
N ILE A 39 13.98 -5.18 8.47
CA ILE A 39 13.85 -5.06 7.01
C ILE A 39 12.56 -5.75 6.53
N GLU A 40 12.30 -6.98 6.98
CA GLU A 40 11.08 -7.72 6.64
C GLU A 40 9.82 -6.96 7.06
N GLN A 41 9.81 -6.35 8.26
CA GLN A 41 8.71 -5.54 8.74
C GLN A 41 8.49 -4.30 7.86
N LEU A 42 9.56 -3.57 7.53
CA LEU A 42 9.51 -2.41 6.63
C LEU A 42 8.94 -2.79 5.26
N LEU A 43 9.41 -3.90 4.67
CA LEU A 43 8.93 -4.39 3.38
C LEU A 43 7.47 -4.84 3.45
N CYS A 44 7.11 -5.60 4.49
CA CYS A 44 5.74 -6.09 4.69
C CYS A 44 4.76 -4.92 4.79
N CYS A 45 5.09 -3.90 5.58
CA CYS A 45 4.20 -2.78 5.82
C CYS A 45 4.15 -1.82 4.62
N ASN A 46 5.29 -1.42 4.05
CA ASN A 46 5.32 -0.33 3.07
C ASN A 46 5.05 -0.80 1.64
N ALA A 47 5.57 -1.99 1.28
CA ALA A 47 5.51 -2.50 -0.09
C ALA A 47 4.47 -3.61 -0.25
N VAL A 48 4.55 -4.67 0.57
CA VAL A 48 3.67 -5.84 0.43
C VAL A 48 2.22 -5.47 0.74
N SER A 49 1.96 -4.68 1.80
CA SER A 49 0.61 -4.25 2.14
C SER A 49 -0.02 -3.43 1.01
N THR A 50 0.73 -2.48 0.44
CA THR A 50 0.34 -1.66 -0.71
C THR A 50 0.01 -2.51 -1.93
N ALA A 51 0.86 -3.49 -2.26
CA ALA A 51 0.64 -4.40 -3.38
C ALA A 51 -0.60 -5.29 -3.17
N CYS A 52 -0.76 -5.86 -1.97
CA CYS A 52 -1.92 -6.69 -1.60
C CYS A 52 -3.22 -5.90 -1.68
N MET A 53 -3.28 -4.71 -1.08
CA MET A 53 -4.47 -3.87 -1.09
C MET A 53 -4.78 -3.38 -2.50
N SER A 54 -3.77 -2.99 -3.28
CA SER A 54 -3.96 -2.62 -4.68
C SER A 54 -4.56 -3.77 -5.48
N ARG A 55 -4.05 -5.00 -5.31
CA ARG A 55 -4.56 -6.19 -6.02
C ARG A 55 -6.03 -6.48 -5.67
N ILE A 56 -6.34 -6.48 -4.37
CA ILE A 56 -7.70 -6.77 -3.89
C ILE A 56 -8.70 -5.72 -4.40
N THR A 57 -8.36 -4.45 -4.24
CA THR A 57 -9.26 -3.35 -4.60
C THR A 57 -9.37 -3.17 -6.10
N LEU A 58 -8.27 -3.31 -6.85
CA LEU A 58 -8.29 -3.24 -8.32
C LEU A 58 -9.24 -4.29 -8.90
N ALA A 59 -9.22 -5.51 -8.37
CA ALA A 59 -10.15 -6.56 -8.81
C ALA A 59 -11.61 -6.14 -8.62
N LYS A 60 -11.97 -5.50 -7.50
CA LYS A 60 -13.32 -4.94 -7.28
C LYS A 60 -13.60 -3.78 -8.23
N MET A 61 -12.62 -2.90 -8.45
CA MET A 61 -12.74 -1.72 -9.32
C MET A 61 -12.99 -2.07 -10.78
N LEU A 62 -12.42 -3.18 -11.26
CA LEU A 62 -12.61 -3.66 -12.63
C LEU A 62 -13.94 -4.40 -12.84
N ASN A 63 -14.49 -5.00 -11.78
CA ASN A 63 -15.70 -5.81 -11.85
C ASN A 63 -16.98 -5.05 -11.46
N GLN A 64 -16.88 -3.84 -10.92
CA GLN A 64 -18.03 -3.00 -10.61
C GLN A 64 -18.61 -2.38 -11.90
N THR A 65 -19.92 -2.13 -11.91
CA THR A 65 -20.55 -1.38 -13.00
C THR A 65 -19.90 0.00 -13.11
N PRO A 66 -19.54 0.48 -14.32
CA PRO A 66 -18.96 1.80 -14.48
C PRO A 66 -19.85 2.85 -13.82
N HIS A 67 -19.28 3.67 -12.94
CA HIS A 67 -20.02 4.79 -12.37
C HIS A 67 -20.45 5.71 -13.51
N ASN A 68 -21.74 6.05 -13.56
CA ASN A 68 -22.36 6.89 -14.59
C ASN A 68 -21.76 8.31 -14.71
N ALA A 69 -20.75 8.64 -13.90
CA ALA A 69 -20.16 9.96 -13.74
C ALA A 69 -18.82 10.17 -14.49
N GLY A 70 -18.38 9.23 -15.32
CA GLY A 70 -17.16 9.39 -16.16
C GLY A 70 -15.82 9.41 -15.40
N ALA A 71 -15.83 9.41 -14.07
CA ALA A 71 -14.62 9.32 -13.26
C ALA A 71 -14.12 7.86 -13.21
N GLN A 72 -12.88 7.66 -13.64
CA GLN A 72 -12.21 6.35 -13.58
C GLN A 72 -11.77 6.06 -12.14
N PRO A 73 -11.91 4.81 -11.65
CA PRO A 73 -11.37 4.42 -10.36
C PRO A 73 -9.86 4.65 -10.30
N CYS A 74 -9.33 5.03 -9.13
CA CYS A 74 -7.90 5.32 -8.97
C CYS A 74 -7.28 4.67 -7.72
N ILE A 75 -5.98 4.39 -7.82
CA ILE A 75 -5.17 3.91 -6.70
C ILE A 75 -4.03 4.92 -6.50
N ILE A 76 -3.90 5.45 -5.30
CA ILE A 76 -2.87 6.41 -4.91
C ILE A 76 -1.97 5.74 -3.86
N ASN A 77 -0.68 5.64 -4.15
CA ASN A 77 0.31 5.06 -3.25
C ASN A 77 1.22 6.17 -2.72
N MET A 78 1.32 6.29 -1.40
CA MET A 78 2.19 7.28 -0.77
C MET A 78 3.63 6.76 -0.75
N GLY A 79 4.49 7.36 -1.58
CA GLY A 79 5.92 7.14 -1.58
C GLY A 79 6.67 8.09 -0.64
N SER A 80 8.00 7.98 -0.62
CA SER A 80 8.89 8.89 0.11
C SER A 80 10.13 9.19 -0.73
N VAL A 81 10.72 10.37 -0.53
CA VAL A 81 12.02 10.74 -1.10
C VAL A 81 13.15 9.80 -0.66
N SER A 82 12.98 9.05 0.44
CA SER A 82 13.93 8.03 0.88
C SER A 82 13.99 6.79 -0.02
N GLY A 83 13.03 6.63 -0.94
CA GLY A 83 12.99 5.55 -1.92
C GLY A 83 13.42 5.97 -3.33
N LEU A 84 13.89 7.21 -3.50
CA LEU A 84 14.50 7.73 -4.72
C LEU A 84 16.02 7.52 -4.72
#